data_AF-A0A956MLT8-F1
#
_entry.id   AF-A0A956MLT8-F1
#
_cell.length_a   1.000
_cell.length_b   1.000
_cell.length_c   1.000
_cell.angle_alpha   90.00
_cell.angle_beta   90.00
_cell.angle_gamma   90.00
#
_symmetry.space_group_name_H-M   'P 1'
#
loop_
_entity.id
_entity.type
_entity.pdbx_description
1 polymer ?
#
loop_
_entity_poly.entity_id
_entity_poly.type
_entity_poly.pdbx_seq_one_letter_code
_entity_poly.pdbx_strand_id
1 'polypeptide(L)'
;MTHAWRRRALALWPWALAWAALLRPGRMDAQTDLPRTPGAPGDTVVATPGARYAGGTFRRWMLGDHYRDLWTTPVRVPVLDLAMFAGGLDPERSHVGSQTTSLRLQGRDGRTYQFRSVFKTPAARLRPDLQGTLVADILQDGASASHPAGALVVAPLLERTRVLHATPRLVVMPDDVRLGEFRSAFAGVLGWIEERPDEADDEGRGGFGVALRVISPERLFERIQDGPADQVDVRGFLVARLVDILIGDRDRHRDNWRWALLDESGPVRYWQPISRDHDEAFVKLDGLALSVAKRYYPQLTSFEAEFDRPLNLNWHAREVDRRFLAGVDRAGWRDAAQWVQERLSDSVLVDAVRRLPPELYAVGGSRLTAELQARRDGLVDEVERYYTLLAEEVEVHATDADEALEIERLDDRFVTVRITAEGFSAPWFERRFDARETEEIRVALWGGDDRAIIRGGGRAPIRLRVIGGRGRDVLTDSSAAGGVTLYDAGNESALVAGPATRLDRRSYPEWIGSDTARYPPRDWGRWIRPRPFVRAGPDFGLLLGGGVQRTRYGFRKDPYASDIWVRGAIALGDGWGLVEATADLRRE
;
A
#
# COMPACT_ATOMS: atom_id res chain seq x y z
N MET A 1 -1.98 -15.52 -16.25
CA MET A 1 -2.46 -14.18 -16.70
C MET A 1 -1.37 -13.27 -17.35
N THR A 2 -0.18 -13.77 -17.68
CA THR A 2 0.99 -12.95 -18.04
C THR A 2 1.13 -12.59 -19.54
N HIS A 3 0.41 -13.25 -20.44
CA HIS A 3 0.59 -13.03 -21.89
C HIS A 3 -0.33 -11.96 -22.50
N ALA A 4 -1.51 -11.72 -21.93
CA ALA A 4 -2.50 -10.77 -22.49
C ALA A 4 -2.24 -9.30 -22.09
N TRP A 5 -1.60 -9.06 -20.93
CA TRP A 5 -1.24 -7.71 -20.47
C TRP A 5 -0.09 -7.09 -21.28
N ARG A 6 0.90 -7.89 -21.69
CA ARG A 6 2.05 -7.41 -22.48
C ARG A 6 1.68 -6.91 -23.87
N ARG A 7 0.59 -7.41 -24.47
CA ARG A 7 0.14 -6.99 -25.81
C ARG A 7 -0.71 -5.72 -25.81
N ARG A 8 -1.34 -5.33 -24.70
CA ARG A 8 -2.22 -4.15 -24.62
C ARG A 8 -1.50 -2.85 -24.24
N ALA A 9 -0.38 -2.92 -23.51
CA ALA A 9 0.44 -1.75 -23.23
C ALA A 9 1.14 -1.17 -24.47
N LEU A 10 1.31 -1.99 -25.52
CA LEU A 10 1.96 -1.59 -26.78
C LEU A 10 1.05 -0.79 -27.72
N ALA A 11 -0.26 -0.68 -27.45
CA ALA A 11 -1.23 -0.09 -28.37
C ALA A 11 -1.41 1.45 -28.23
N LEU A 12 -0.72 2.10 -27.29
CA LEU A 12 -0.76 3.56 -27.12
C LEU A 12 0.51 4.28 -27.62
N TRP A 13 1.44 3.54 -28.22
CA TRP A 13 2.77 4.05 -28.58
C TRP A 13 2.93 4.87 -29.88
N PRO A 14 2.00 4.94 -30.86
CA PRO A 14 2.27 5.70 -32.09
C PRO A 14 2.41 7.22 -31.87
N TRP A 15 1.84 7.76 -30.78
CA TRP A 15 1.88 9.19 -30.50
C TRP A 15 3.14 9.62 -29.72
N ALA A 16 3.87 8.71 -29.08
CA ALA A 16 5.07 9.05 -28.31
C ALA A 16 6.31 9.31 -29.20
N LEU A 17 6.35 8.71 -30.38
CA LEU A 17 7.54 8.75 -31.27
C LEU A 17 7.68 10.08 -32.02
N ALA A 18 6.58 10.78 -32.32
CA ALA A 18 6.64 12.08 -33.01
C ALA A 18 7.13 13.23 -32.11
N TRP A 19 6.97 13.10 -30.78
CA TRP A 19 7.37 14.12 -29.80
C TRP A 19 8.75 13.84 -29.17
N ALA A 20 9.29 12.64 -29.38
CA ALA A 20 10.55 12.15 -28.84
C ALA A 20 11.80 12.95 -29.25
N ALA A 21 11.76 13.65 -30.38
CA ALA A 21 12.90 14.44 -30.88
C ALA A 21 13.13 15.74 -30.08
N LEU A 22 12.10 16.28 -29.40
CA LEU A 22 12.16 17.52 -28.62
C LEU A 22 12.43 17.29 -27.11
N LEU A 23 12.44 16.03 -26.67
CA LEU A 23 12.57 15.63 -25.28
C LEU A 23 13.96 15.07 -24.94
N ARG A 24 14.91 15.03 -25.88
CA ARG A 24 16.28 14.57 -25.60
C ARG A 24 16.91 15.47 -24.52
N PRO A 25 17.17 14.95 -23.31
CA PRO A 25 18.04 15.63 -22.38
C PRO A 25 19.43 15.71 -23.03
N GLY A 26 20.14 16.82 -22.86
CA GLY A 26 21.59 16.79 -23.05
C GLY A 26 22.15 15.66 -22.18
N ARG A 27 23.08 14.86 -22.71
CA ARG A 27 23.86 13.91 -21.90
C ARG A 27 24.53 14.72 -20.79
N MET A 28 23.97 14.67 -19.60
CA MET A 28 24.65 15.03 -18.37
C MET A 28 24.58 13.78 -17.51
N ASP A 29 25.77 13.22 -17.29
CA ASP A 29 25.98 12.02 -16.52
C ASP A 29 25.30 12.14 -15.15
N ALA A 30 24.73 11.02 -14.72
CA ALA A 30 24.05 10.88 -13.44
C ALA A 30 24.98 11.34 -12.31
N GLN A 31 24.50 12.21 -11.41
CA GLN A 31 25.06 12.49 -10.08
C GLN A 31 26.59 12.69 -10.01
N THR A 32 27.23 13.04 -11.13
CA THR A 32 28.69 13.15 -11.26
C THR A 32 29.17 14.59 -11.15
N ASP A 33 28.23 15.54 -11.11
CA ASP A 33 28.45 16.97 -10.89
C ASP A 33 28.01 17.43 -9.48
N LEU A 34 28.19 16.59 -8.46
CA LEU A 34 28.44 17.14 -7.11
C LEU A 34 29.89 17.63 -7.09
N PRO A 35 30.22 18.81 -6.54
CA PRO A 35 31.60 19.13 -6.20
C PRO A 35 32.16 17.97 -5.37
N ARG A 36 33.09 17.20 -5.95
CA ARG A 36 33.70 16.00 -5.35
C ARG A 36 34.71 16.35 -4.27
N THR A 37 34.34 17.26 -3.37
CA THR A 37 35.07 17.43 -2.12
C THR A 37 34.15 16.89 -1.03
N PRO A 38 34.17 15.58 -0.77
CA PRO A 38 33.54 15.03 0.41
C PRO A 38 34.08 15.81 1.61
N GLY A 39 33.20 16.56 2.29
CA GLY A 39 33.57 17.30 3.49
C GLY A 39 34.13 16.36 4.54
N ALA A 40 34.89 16.88 5.50
CA ALA A 40 35.37 16.04 6.59
C ALA A 40 34.17 15.53 7.42
N PRO A 41 34.28 14.36 8.07
CA PRO A 41 33.30 13.90 9.04
C PRO A 41 32.90 15.01 10.03
N GLY A 42 31.59 15.26 10.19
CA GLY A 42 31.07 16.31 11.06
C GLY A 42 30.93 17.71 10.42
N ASP A 43 31.47 17.93 9.22
CA ASP A 43 31.26 19.17 8.47
C ASP A 43 29.82 19.30 7.94
N THR A 44 29.45 20.51 7.53
CA THR A 44 28.25 20.75 6.73
C THR A 44 28.66 21.05 5.29
N VAL A 45 28.08 20.33 4.34
CA VAL A 45 28.31 20.51 2.90
C VAL A 45 27.04 20.95 2.19
N VAL A 46 27.19 21.53 1.00
CA VAL A 46 26.07 21.84 0.11
C VAL A 46 25.88 20.69 -0.87
N ALA A 47 24.71 20.07 -0.85
CA ALA A 47 24.34 19.01 -1.78
C ALA A 47 23.05 19.40 -2.53
N THR A 48 22.93 19.00 -3.79
CA THR A 48 21.68 19.17 -4.55
C THR A 48 21.04 17.80 -4.74
N PRO A 49 19.79 17.56 -4.28
CA PRO A 49 19.19 16.22 -4.30
C PRO A 49 19.14 15.59 -5.70
N GLY A 50 18.89 16.37 -6.73
CA GLY A 50 18.80 15.87 -8.11
C GLY A 50 18.80 16.98 -9.15
N ALA A 51 19.95 17.62 -9.36
CA ALA A 51 20.13 18.70 -10.34
C ALA A 51 19.62 18.36 -11.76
N ARG A 52 19.70 17.08 -12.16
CA ARG A 52 19.19 16.56 -13.45
C ARG A 52 17.68 16.76 -13.69
N TYR A 53 16.91 17.00 -12.63
CA TYR A 53 15.46 17.20 -12.74
C TYR A 53 15.09 18.61 -13.19
N ALA A 54 16.07 19.51 -13.32
CA ALA A 54 15.91 20.79 -13.99
C ALA A 54 15.22 20.60 -15.35
N GLY A 55 14.22 21.42 -15.62
CA GLY A 55 13.40 21.30 -16.82
C GLY A 55 12.89 22.66 -17.26
N GLY A 56 12.99 22.93 -18.56
CA GLY A 56 12.38 24.12 -19.18
C GLY A 56 10.86 23.99 -19.28
N THR A 57 10.22 25.08 -19.71
CA THR A 57 8.75 25.24 -19.74
C THR A 57 8.02 24.11 -20.45
N PHE A 58 8.52 23.67 -21.61
CA PHE A 58 7.87 22.60 -22.37
C PHE A 58 7.92 21.24 -21.65
N ARG A 59 9.05 20.90 -21.03
CA ARG A 59 9.20 19.65 -20.25
C ARG A 59 8.24 19.64 -19.07
N ARG A 60 8.13 20.77 -18.36
CA ARG A 60 7.20 20.95 -17.23
C ARG A 60 5.73 20.86 -17.65
N TRP A 61 5.36 21.45 -18.78
CA TRP A 61 4.01 21.34 -19.30
C TRP A 61 3.63 19.89 -19.69
N MET A 62 4.52 19.18 -20.39
CA MET A 62 4.27 17.80 -20.84
C MET A 62 4.34 16.77 -19.71
N LEU A 63 5.45 16.77 -18.97
CA LEU A 63 5.80 15.73 -17.99
C LEU A 63 5.48 16.14 -16.56
N GLY A 64 5.22 17.42 -16.31
CA GLY A 64 4.84 17.94 -14.99
C GLY A 64 5.93 18.79 -14.33
N ASP A 65 5.49 19.72 -13.48
CA ASP A 65 6.33 20.49 -12.56
C ASP A 65 6.82 19.61 -11.41
N HIS A 66 5.96 18.72 -10.92
CA HIS A 66 6.24 17.81 -9.83
C HIS A 66 6.88 18.55 -8.62
N TYR A 67 7.96 18.01 -8.05
CA TYR A 67 8.82 18.66 -7.07
C TYR A 67 10.17 19.11 -7.66
N ARG A 68 10.25 19.38 -8.98
CA ARG A 68 11.53 19.72 -9.63
C ARG A 68 12.28 20.85 -8.92
N ASP A 69 11.56 21.87 -8.49
CA ASP A 69 12.15 23.02 -7.79
C ASP A 69 12.80 22.60 -6.45
N LEU A 70 12.19 21.68 -5.70
CA LEU A 70 12.82 21.11 -4.51
C LEU A 70 14.03 20.24 -4.85
N TRP A 71 13.92 19.42 -5.91
CA TRP A 71 15.01 18.55 -6.35
C TRP A 71 16.25 19.31 -6.82
N THR A 72 16.08 20.53 -7.36
CA THR A 72 17.16 21.39 -7.85
C THR A 72 17.63 22.42 -6.82
N THR A 73 17.02 22.49 -5.65
CA THR A 73 17.42 23.42 -4.59
C THR A 73 18.65 22.88 -3.85
N PRO A 74 19.79 23.61 -3.82
CA PRO A 74 20.93 23.23 -3.01
C PRO A 74 20.58 23.30 -1.51
N VAL A 75 20.93 22.26 -0.76
CA VAL A 75 20.66 22.16 0.68
C VAL A 75 21.94 21.99 1.46
N ARG A 76 22.01 22.61 2.64
CA ARG A 76 23.10 22.38 3.59
C ARG A 76 22.78 21.18 4.45
N VAL A 77 23.68 20.20 4.44
CA VAL A 77 23.48 18.90 5.09
C VAL A 77 24.77 18.45 5.78
N PRO A 78 24.67 17.80 6.94
CA PRO A 78 25.85 17.29 7.64
C PRO A 78 26.46 16.10 6.89
N VAL A 79 27.79 16.00 6.95
CA VAL A 79 28.52 14.79 6.55
C VAL A 79 28.47 13.80 7.71
N LEU A 80 28.04 12.56 7.43
CA LEU A 80 27.96 11.51 8.43
C LEU A 80 29.34 11.21 9.00
N ASP A 81 29.46 11.20 10.33
CA ASP A 81 30.67 10.73 11.00
C ASP A 81 30.54 9.25 11.35
N LEU A 82 31.17 8.38 10.56
CA LEU A 82 31.14 6.93 10.77
C LEU A 82 31.88 6.50 12.03
N ALA A 83 32.80 7.29 12.57
CA ALA A 83 33.54 6.94 13.79
C ALA A 83 32.74 7.29 15.05
N MET A 84 31.93 8.35 15.01
CA MET A 84 31.16 8.83 16.17
C MET A 84 29.71 8.38 16.20
N PHE A 85 29.03 8.33 15.06
CA PHE A 85 27.61 7.98 15.01
C PHE A 85 27.38 6.56 15.52
N ALA A 86 26.39 6.35 16.40
CA ALA A 86 26.09 5.05 17.01
C ALA A 86 27.30 4.38 17.71
N GLY A 87 28.24 5.18 18.23
CA GLY A 87 29.49 4.68 18.83
C GLY A 87 30.52 4.19 17.82
N GLY A 88 30.25 4.33 16.52
CA GLY A 88 31.00 3.78 15.40
C GLY A 88 30.10 2.93 14.52
N LEU A 89 30.17 3.13 13.20
CA LEU A 89 29.43 2.37 12.19
C LEU A 89 30.38 1.52 11.35
N ASP A 90 30.09 0.23 11.29
CA ASP A 90 30.80 -0.74 10.47
C ASP A 90 29.89 -1.19 9.30
N PRO A 91 30.25 -0.91 8.04
CA PRO A 91 29.46 -1.33 6.88
C PRO A 91 29.41 -2.84 6.69
N GLU A 92 28.22 -3.38 6.44
CA GLU A 92 28.03 -4.83 6.34
C GLU A 92 27.63 -5.29 4.94
N ARG A 93 26.57 -4.69 4.40
CA ARG A 93 25.92 -5.20 3.19
C ARG A 93 25.23 -4.08 2.42
N SER A 94 25.51 -3.99 1.13
CA SER A 94 24.72 -3.16 0.24
C SER A 94 23.56 -3.95 -0.38
N HIS A 95 22.44 -3.27 -0.58
CA HIS A 95 21.32 -3.81 -1.34
C HIS A 95 20.86 -2.75 -2.33
N VAL A 96 20.93 -3.09 -3.62
CA VAL A 96 20.28 -2.32 -4.68
C VAL A 96 18.85 -2.78 -4.72
N GLY A 97 18.02 -2.02 -4.02
CA GLY A 97 16.60 -2.21 -4.05
C GLY A 97 16.04 -1.86 -5.41
N SER A 98 14.73 -1.85 -5.42
CA SER A 98 13.96 -1.74 -6.62
C SER A 98 14.15 -0.33 -7.25
N GLN A 99 14.27 0.74 -6.48
CA GLN A 99 14.63 2.08 -6.99
C GLN A 99 15.76 2.76 -6.20
N THR A 100 16.16 2.19 -5.06
CA THR A 100 16.99 2.85 -4.05
C THR A 100 18.18 1.98 -3.71
N THR A 101 19.37 2.56 -3.74
CA THR A 101 20.57 1.91 -3.26
C THR A 101 20.70 2.14 -1.75
N SER A 102 20.89 1.06 -1.00
CA SER A 102 20.95 1.07 0.46
C SER A 102 22.20 0.36 0.98
N LEU A 103 22.70 0.81 2.13
CA LEU A 103 23.83 0.22 2.85
C LEU A 103 23.42 -0.08 4.28
N ARG A 104 23.49 -1.34 4.68
CA ARG A 104 23.36 -1.77 6.07
C ARG A 104 24.67 -1.52 6.81
N LEU A 105 24.57 -0.94 7.99
CA LEU A 105 25.68 -0.57 8.86
C LEU A 105 25.39 -1.11 10.26
N GLN A 106 26.36 -1.74 10.88
CA GLN A 106 26.28 -2.15 12.28
C GLN A 106 26.85 -1.08 13.19
N GLY A 107 26.06 -0.64 14.16
CA GLY A 107 26.50 0.27 15.22
C GLY A 107 27.22 -0.48 16.33
N ARG A 108 28.22 0.17 16.92
CA ARG A 108 28.89 -0.33 18.14
C ARG A 108 28.03 -0.21 19.39
N ASP A 109 26.91 0.51 19.31
CA ASP A 109 25.82 0.48 20.28
C ASP A 109 24.98 -0.81 20.25
N GLY A 110 25.31 -1.74 19.34
CA GLY A 110 24.62 -3.02 19.17
C GLY A 110 23.39 -2.94 18.27
N ARG A 111 23.08 -1.77 17.69
CA ARG A 111 21.92 -1.58 16.80
C ARG A 111 22.34 -1.60 15.33
N THR A 112 21.42 -2.03 14.47
CA THR A 112 21.63 -2.00 13.03
C THR A 112 21.02 -0.73 12.44
N TYR A 113 21.72 -0.13 11.49
CA TYR A 113 21.33 1.09 10.79
C TYR A 113 21.29 0.84 9.28
N GLN A 114 20.58 1.71 8.58
CA GLN A 114 20.53 1.72 7.12
C GLN A 114 20.75 3.12 6.57
N PHE A 115 21.69 3.23 5.64
CA PHE A 115 21.80 4.40 4.78
C PHE A 115 21.04 4.16 3.47
N ARG A 116 20.19 5.09 3.06
CA ARG A 116 19.42 5.02 1.80
C ARG A 116 19.63 6.27 0.97
N SER A 117 20.01 6.12 -0.29
CA SER A 117 20.11 7.24 -1.23
C SER A 117 18.80 8.01 -1.37
N VAL A 118 18.86 9.34 -1.36
CA VAL A 118 17.69 10.20 -1.71
C VAL A 118 17.36 10.04 -3.19
N PHE A 119 18.40 10.06 -4.02
CA PHE A 119 18.27 9.95 -5.46
C PHE A 119 17.96 8.51 -5.87
N LYS A 120 16.82 8.32 -6.52
CA LYS A 120 16.33 7.01 -6.97
C LYS A 120 16.70 6.75 -8.43
N THR A 121 16.97 5.49 -8.77
CA THR A 121 17.35 5.03 -10.12
C THR A 121 16.38 3.96 -10.67
N PRO A 122 15.08 4.28 -10.84
CA PRO A 122 14.08 3.30 -11.31
C PRO A 122 14.39 2.71 -12.69
N ALA A 123 15.14 3.43 -13.52
CA ALA A 123 15.60 2.96 -14.82
C ALA A 123 16.49 1.71 -14.75
N ALA A 124 17.14 1.43 -13.61
CA ALA A 124 18.01 0.26 -13.43
C ALA A 124 17.25 -1.08 -13.53
N ARG A 125 15.93 -1.09 -13.30
CA ARG A 125 15.09 -2.30 -13.48
C ARG A 125 14.69 -2.59 -14.91
N LEU A 126 14.87 -1.62 -15.81
CA LEU A 126 14.51 -1.85 -17.21
C LEU A 126 15.40 -2.96 -17.76
N ARG A 127 14.85 -3.72 -18.71
CA ARG A 127 15.65 -4.69 -19.46
C ARG A 127 16.87 -3.97 -20.07
N PRO A 128 18.03 -4.63 -20.23
CA PRO A 128 19.23 -3.98 -20.76
C PRO A 128 19.00 -3.23 -22.08
N ASP A 129 18.12 -3.74 -22.95
CA ASP A 129 17.75 -3.11 -24.23
C ASP A 129 16.92 -1.82 -24.09
N LEU A 130 16.31 -1.59 -22.93
CA LEU A 130 15.54 -0.38 -22.61
C LEU A 130 16.33 0.61 -21.74
N GLN A 131 17.45 0.19 -21.14
CA GLN A 131 18.34 1.08 -20.41
C GLN A 131 19.01 2.07 -21.36
N GLY A 132 19.12 3.34 -20.97
CA GLY A 132 19.66 4.41 -21.83
C GLY A 132 18.76 4.83 -22.99
N THR A 133 17.49 4.38 -23.02
CA THR A 133 16.50 4.82 -24.01
C THR A 133 15.65 5.98 -23.49
N LEU A 134 14.86 6.62 -24.36
CA LEU A 134 13.87 7.62 -23.96
C LEU A 134 12.89 7.08 -22.89
N VAL A 135 12.59 5.78 -22.91
CA VAL A 135 11.72 5.16 -21.89
C VAL A 135 12.40 5.20 -20.52
N ALA A 136 13.71 4.95 -20.47
CA ALA A 136 14.49 5.10 -19.23
C ALA A 136 14.50 6.55 -18.75
N ASP A 137 14.64 7.52 -19.66
CA ASP A 137 14.62 8.93 -19.30
C ASP A 137 13.27 9.39 -18.76
N ILE A 138 12.16 8.98 -19.37
CA ILE A 138 10.80 9.28 -18.88
C ILE A 138 10.57 8.62 -17.52
N LEU A 139 10.97 7.35 -17.36
CA LEU A 139 10.80 6.64 -16.08
C LEU A 139 11.64 7.29 -14.98
N GLN A 140 12.87 7.68 -15.29
CA GLN A 140 13.75 8.38 -14.37
C GLN A 140 13.20 9.77 -14.02
N ASP A 141 12.67 10.50 -15.00
CA ASP A 141 12.08 11.81 -14.80
C ASP A 141 10.87 11.77 -13.84
N GLY A 142 10.07 10.69 -13.91
CA GLY A 142 8.94 10.47 -13.01
C GLY A 142 9.32 10.43 -11.54
N ALA A 143 10.58 10.11 -11.18
CA ALA A 143 11.03 10.16 -9.79
C ALA A 143 11.04 11.59 -9.21
N SER A 144 10.99 12.63 -10.05
CA SER A 144 10.81 14.01 -9.57
C SER A 144 9.43 14.28 -8.96
N ALA A 145 8.47 13.36 -9.14
CA ALA A 145 7.15 13.38 -8.50
C ALA A 145 7.18 13.04 -7.00
N SER A 146 8.20 12.32 -6.52
CA SER A 146 8.38 12.05 -5.09
C SER A 146 8.97 13.27 -4.38
N HIS A 147 8.54 13.51 -3.14
CA HIS A 147 9.09 14.59 -2.32
C HIS A 147 10.52 14.22 -1.87
N PRO A 148 11.57 15.01 -2.21
CA PRO A 148 12.97 14.62 -1.97
C PRO A 148 13.36 14.57 -0.49
N ALA A 149 12.51 15.07 0.40
CA ALA A 149 12.73 15.08 1.84
C ALA A 149 11.49 14.74 2.67
N GLY A 150 10.53 14.01 2.07
CA GLY A 150 9.21 13.76 2.69
C GLY A 150 9.29 13.00 4.01
N ALA A 151 10.21 12.04 4.11
CA ALA A 151 10.39 11.21 5.30
C ALA A 151 10.69 12.01 6.58
N LEU A 152 11.35 13.19 6.48
CA LEU A 152 11.60 14.07 7.62
C LEU A 152 10.32 14.68 8.19
N VAL A 153 9.31 14.88 7.34
CA VAL A 153 8.00 15.42 7.73
C VAL A 153 7.14 14.32 8.33
N VAL A 154 7.24 13.10 7.79
CA VAL A 154 6.41 11.97 8.25
C VAL A 154 6.77 11.51 9.66
N ALA A 155 8.07 11.40 9.98
CA ALA A 155 8.53 10.91 11.28
C ALA A 155 7.89 11.61 12.51
N PRO A 156 7.89 12.96 12.63
CA PRO A 156 7.23 13.62 13.75
C PRO A 156 5.70 13.40 13.80
N LEU A 157 5.04 13.12 12.67
CA LEU A 157 3.61 12.79 12.67
C LEU A 157 3.36 11.39 13.26
N LEU A 158 4.20 10.43 12.91
CA LEU A 158 4.17 9.07 13.47
C LEU A 158 4.49 9.10 14.97
N GLU A 159 5.49 9.88 15.38
CA GLU A 159 5.84 10.09 16.79
C GLU A 159 4.65 10.62 17.60
N ARG A 160 3.99 11.68 17.09
CA ARG A 160 2.84 12.31 17.77
C ARG A 160 1.62 11.40 17.85
N THR A 161 1.51 10.44 16.93
CA THR A 161 0.45 9.43 16.92
C THR A 161 0.86 8.11 17.55
N ARG A 162 2.05 8.05 18.17
CA ARG A 162 2.61 6.86 18.85
C ARG A 162 2.74 5.64 17.94
N VAL A 163 2.91 5.85 16.65
CA VAL A 163 3.23 4.79 15.70
C VAL A 163 4.74 4.56 15.74
N LEU A 164 5.15 3.31 15.98
CA LEU A 164 6.57 2.97 15.99
C LEU A 164 7.16 3.21 14.59
N HIS A 165 8.30 3.88 14.53
CA HIS A 165 8.95 4.25 13.27
C HIS A 165 10.42 4.59 13.52
N ALA A 166 11.25 4.42 12.50
CA ALA A 166 12.63 4.91 12.56
C ALA A 166 12.66 6.41 12.24
N THR A 167 13.52 7.17 12.91
CA THR A 167 13.69 8.60 12.64
C THR A 167 14.83 8.83 11.64
N PRO A 168 14.54 9.24 10.38
CA PRO A 168 15.56 9.49 9.38
C PRO A 168 16.32 10.79 9.65
N ARG A 169 17.62 10.79 9.35
CA ARG A 169 18.47 11.98 9.32
C ARG A 169 19.05 12.16 7.92
N LEU A 170 18.87 13.34 7.33
CA LEU A 170 19.49 13.69 6.06
C LEU A 170 20.98 13.92 6.25
N VAL A 171 21.82 13.17 5.54
CA VAL A 171 23.27 13.26 5.63
C VAL A 171 23.91 13.06 4.26
N VAL A 172 25.15 13.49 4.11
CA VAL A 172 26.03 13.05 3.03
C VAL A 172 26.97 11.98 3.57
N MET A 173 27.09 10.88 2.87
CA MET A 173 28.06 9.84 3.22
C MET A 173 29.49 10.36 3.00
N PRO A 174 30.40 10.24 3.98
CA PRO A 174 31.78 10.68 3.84
C PRO A 174 32.55 9.83 2.83
N ASP A 175 33.68 10.34 2.37
CA ASP A 175 34.68 9.55 1.68
C ASP A 175 35.67 8.95 2.69
N ASP A 176 35.21 7.95 3.43
CA ASP A 176 35.96 7.31 4.52
C ASP A 176 36.46 5.92 4.11
N VAL A 177 37.70 5.59 4.48
CA VAL A 177 38.31 4.27 4.25
C VAL A 177 37.54 3.13 4.92
N ARG A 178 36.80 3.40 6.00
CA ARG A 178 35.92 2.43 6.69
C ARG A 178 34.82 1.89 5.79
N LEU A 179 34.45 2.62 4.73
CA LEU A 179 33.49 2.13 3.75
C LEU A 179 33.97 0.93 2.94
N GLY A 180 35.28 0.66 2.92
CA GLY A 180 35.85 -0.49 2.23
C GLY A 180 35.40 -0.58 0.77
N GLU A 181 34.85 -1.73 0.38
CA GLU A 181 34.32 -1.97 -0.97
C GLU A 181 33.13 -1.06 -1.34
N PHE A 182 32.35 -0.62 -0.35
CA PHE A 182 31.17 0.22 -0.56
C PHE A 182 31.53 1.68 -0.87
N ARG A 183 32.77 2.10 -0.60
CA ARG A 183 33.23 3.48 -0.76
C ARG A 183 32.91 4.05 -2.15
N SER A 184 33.16 3.27 -3.21
CA SER A 184 32.94 3.69 -4.60
C SER A 184 31.47 4.01 -4.94
N ALA A 185 30.52 3.32 -4.28
CA ALA A 185 29.10 3.46 -4.54
C ALA A 185 28.43 4.51 -3.64
N PHE A 186 28.99 4.78 -2.46
CA PHE A 186 28.33 5.60 -1.44
C PHE A 186 29.06 6.90 -1.08
N ALA A 187 30.36 7.05 -1.30
CA ALA A 187 31.07 8.29 -0.94
C ALA A 187 30.45 9.51 -1.65
N GLY A 188 30.13 10.56 -0.88
CA GLY A 188 29.51 11.79 -1.39
C GLY A 188 28.02 11.68 -1.72
N VAL A 189 27.39 10.51 -1.53
CA VAL A 189 25.96 10.33 -1.80
C VAL A 189 25.12 11.02 -0.72
N LEU A 190 24.12 11.80 -1.16
CA LEU A 190 23.07 12.32 -0.29
C LEU A 190 22.06 11.21 0.03
N GLY A 191 21.81 10.99 1.31
CA GLY A 191 20.91 9.94 1.76
C GLY A 191 20.38 10.13 3.18
N TRP A 192 19.53 9.20 3.59
CA TRP A 192 18.99 9.10 4.93
C TRP A 192 19.76 8.06 5.70
N ILE A 193 20.18 8.37 6.92
CA ILE A 193 20.61 7.36 7.90
C ILE A 193 19.50 7.21 8.94
N GLU A 194 19.09 5.96 9.20
CA GLU A 194 18.07 5.63 10.19
C GLU A 194 18.33 4.26 10.82
N GLU A 195 17.80 4.04 12.02
CA GLU A 195 17.80 2.72 12.66
C GLU A 195 16.99 1.74 11.81
N ARG A 196 17.48 0.51 11.65
CA ARG A 196 16.83 -0.52 10.86
C ARG A 196 16.07 -1.48 11.78
N PRO A 197 14.73 -1.43 11.84
CA PRO A 197 13.93 -2.39 12.59
C PRO A 197 13.84 -3.71 11.83
N ASP A 198 14.83 -4.58 11.93
CA ASP A 198 14.78 -5.93 11.33
C ASP A 198 14.93 -7.00 12.41
N GLU A 199 14.56 -8.24 12.05
CA GLU A 199 14.86 -9.42 12.86
C GLU A 199 16.37 -9.51 13.10
N ALA A 200 16.76 -9.66 14.36
CA ALA A 200 18.12 -10.05 14.72
C ALA A 200 18.30 -11.55 14.44
N ASP A 201 19.54 -11.95 14.12
CA ASP A 201 19.90 -13.33 13.79
C ASP A 201 19.60 -14.33 14.96
N ASP A 202 19.47 -13.84 16.20
CA ASP A 202 19.14 -14.63 17.39
C ASP A 202 17.61 -14.66 17.69
N GLU A 203 16.84 -15.41 16.89
CA GLU A 203 15.40 -15.66 17.09
C GLU A 203 14.49 -14.42 17.18
N GLY A 204 14.93 -13.30 16.59
CA GLY A 204 14.19 -12.03 16.61
C GLY A 204 14.30 -11.24 17.93
N ARG A 205 15.19 -11.64 18.86
CA ARG A 205 15.53 -10.81 20.04
C ARG A 205 16.40 -9.64 19.59
N GLY A 206 15.82 -8.47 19.34
CA GLY A 206 16.54 -7.37 18.69
C GLY A 206 15.93 -5.98 18.86
N GLY A 207 16.64 -5.13 19.60
CA GLY A 207 17.34 -3.94 19.09
C GLY A 207 16.59 -2.70 18.64
N PHE A 208 15.28 -2.76 18.33
CA PHE A 208 14.56 -1.57 17.87
C PHE A 208 13.86 -0.83 19.00
N GLY A 209 14.38 0.34 19.36
CA GLY A 209 13.81 1.14 20.44
C GLY A 209 13.70 0.35 21.76
N VAL A 210 12.46 0.07 22.19
CA VAL A 210 12.13 -0.68 23.42
C VAL A 210 11.53 -2.06 23.14
N ALA A 211 11.56 -2.53 21.89
CA ALA A 211 10.97 -3.81 21.52
C ALA A 211 11.75 -4.99 22.11
N LEU A 212 11.02 -5.95 22.68
CA LEU A 212 11.58 -7.24 23.09
C LEU A 212 11.98 -8.06 21.85
N ARG A 213 11.11 -8.00 20.82
CA ARG A 213 11.32 -8.68 19.54
C ARG A 213 10.80 -7.83 18.39
N VAL A 214 11.45 -7.94 17.23
CA VAL A 214 10.96 -7.40 15.95
C VAL A 214 10.89 -8.53 14.95
N ILE A 215 9.77 -8.65 14.22
CA ILE A 215 9.58 -9.65 13.17
C ILE A 215 9.19 -9.04 11.82
N SER A 216 9.50 -9.80 10.77
CA SER A 216 9.11 -9.60 9.38
C SER A 216 7.59 -9.77 9.20
N PRO A 217 7.00 -9.17 8.15
CA PRO A 217 5.60 -9.39 7.84
C PRO A 217 5.31 -10.85 7.49
N GLU A 218 6.23 -11.56 6.83
CA GLU A 218 6.07 -12.99 6.54
C GLU A 218 5.90 -13.78 7.84
N ARG A 219 6.80 -13.57 8.81
CA ARG A 219 6.76 -14.26 10.10
C ARG A 219 5.53 -13.87 10.93
N LEU A 220 5.06 -12.63 10.84
CA LEU A 220 3.80 -12.25 11.47
C LEU A 220 2.64 -13.04 10.86
N PHE A 221 2.52 -13.07 9.53
CA PHE A 221 1.42 -13.76 8.84
C PHE A 221 1.40 -15.26 9.17
N GLU A 222 2.57 -15.90 9.27
CA GLU A 222 2.70 -17.26 9.79
C GLU A 222 2.13 -17.36 11.21
N ARG A 223 2.62 -16.54 12.15
CA ARG A 223 2.20 -16.61 13.56
C ARG A 223 0.73 -16.38 13.81
N ILE A 224 0.13 -15.37 13.18
CA ILE A 224 -1.31 -15.09 13.32
C ILE A 224 -2.18 -16.11 12.58
N GLN A 225 -1.59 -16.90 11.69
CA GLN A 225 -2.27 -18.02 11.06
C GLN A 225 -2.11 -19.30 11.88
N ASP A 226 -0.98 -19.50 12.57
CA ASP A 226 -0.74 -20.69 13.40
C ASP A 226 -1.73 -20.82 14.57
N GLY A 227 -2.16 -19.71 15.18
CA GLY A 227 -3.10 -19.74 16.30
C GLY A 227 -3.43 -18.38 16.91
N PRO A 228 -4.43 -18.30 17.82
CA PRO A 228 -4.95 -17.04 18.36
C PRO A 228 -4.06 -16.35 19.42
N ALA A 229 -2.95 -16.98 19.79
CA ALA A 229 -2.00 -16.46 20.78
C ALA A 229 -1.12 -15.31 20.26
N ASP A 230 -1.05 -15.12 18.95
CA ASP A 230 -0.39 -13.98 18.30
C ASP A 230 -1.46 -13.14 17.58
N GLN A 231 -1.53 -11.85 17.91
CA GLN A 231 -2.46 -10.93 17.27
C GLN A 231 -1.79 -9.63 16.87
N VAL A 232 -2.34 -8.96 15.86
CA VAL A 232 -1.96 -7.59 15.53
C VAL A 232 -2.59 -6.63 16.55
N ASP A 233 -1.84 -5.63 17.01
CA ASP A 233 -2.44 -4.46 17.64
C ASP A 233 -3.25 -3.68 16.58
N VAL A 234 -4.52 -4.08 16.43
CA VAL A 234 -5.43 -3.55 15.41
C VAL A 234 -5.64 -2.04 15.56
N ARG A 235 -5.63 -1.54 16.80
CA ARG A 235 -5.78 -0.09 17.07
C ARG A 235 -4.53 0.66 16.63
N GLY A 236 -3.35 0.18 17.01
CA GLY A 236 -2.08 0.74 16.56
C GLY A 236 -1.94 0.71 15.03
N PHE A 237 -2.33 -0.40 14.39
CA PHE A 237 -2.32 -0.54 12.94
C PHE A 237 -3.28 0.42 12.25
N LEU A 238 -4.52 0.55 12.74
CA LEU A 238 -5.46 1.53 12.23
C LEU A 238 -4.90 2.95 12.30
N VAL A 239 -4.36 3.36 13.45
CA VAL A 239 -3.74 4.69 13.60
C VAL A 239 -2.61 4.92 12.59
N ALA A 240 -1.73 3.93 12.39
CA ALA A 240 -0.67 4.02 11.38
C ALA A 240 -1.22 4.21 9.96
N ARG A 241 -2.26 3.44 9.59
CA ARG A 241 -2.94 3.56 8.30
C ARG A 241 -3.63 4.90 8.11
N LEU A 242 -4.17 5.49 9.16
CA LEU A 242 -4.76 6.83 9.11
C LEU A 242 -3.72 7.91 8.85
N VAL A 243 -2.52 7.79 9.42
CA VAL A 243 -1.40 8.69 9.10
C VAL A 243 -0.96 8.53 7.64
N ASP A 244 -0.84 7.29 7.14
CA ASP A 244 -0.53 7.03 5.73
C ASP A 244 -1.57 7.66 4.77
N ILE A 245 -2.86 7.54 5.10
CA ILE A 245 -3.94 8.18 4.33
C ILE A 245 -3.80 9.70 4.38
N LEU A 246 -3.53 10.27 5.56
CA LEU A 246 -3.32 11.70 5.75
C LEU A 246 -2.16 12.22 4.88
N ILE A 247 -1.02 11.52 4.81
CA ILE A 247 0.15 11.94 4.02
C ILE A 247 0.07 11.52 2.54
N GLY A 248 -1.00 10.82 2.16
CA GLY A 248 -1.21 10.34 0.79
C GLY A 248 -0.18 9.30 0.35
N ASP A 249 0.29 8.45 1.27
CA ASP A 249 1.21 7.36 0.95
C ASP A 249 0.47 6.23 0.23
N ARG A 250 0.79 6.08 -1.06
CA ARG A 250 0.04 5.23 -2.01
C ARG A 250 0.61 3.83 -2.17
N ASP A 251 1.76 3.52 -1.57
CA ASP A 251 2.45 2.22 -1.74
C ASP A 251 2.57 1.46 -0.43
N ARG A 252 1.46 1.33 0.30
CA ARG A 252 1.43 0.57 1.56
C ARG A 252 1.14 -0.89 1.26
N HIS A 253 2.13 -1.76 1.39
CA HIS A 253 2.04 -3.21 1.26
C HIS A 253 2.76 -3.91 2.43
N ARG A 254 2.79 -5.24 2.44
CA ARG A 254 3.35 -6.06 3.54
C ARG A 254 4.76 -5.60 3.96
N ASP A 255 5.68 -5.43 3.01
CA ASP A 255 7.08 -5.08 3.30
C ASP A 255 7.30 -3.68 3.92
N ASN A 256 6.31 -2.77 3.88
CA ASN A 256 6.38 -1.46 4.53
C ASN A 256 6.17 -1.54 6.05
N TRP A 257 5.94 -2.74 6.58
CA TRP A 257 5.74 -3.01 7.99
C TRP A 257 6.81 -3.92 8.55
N ARG A 258 7.13 -3.66 9.81
CA ARG A 258 7.73 -4.62 10.73
C ARG A 258 6.86 -4.67 11.97
N TRP A 259 7.08 -5.67 12.81
CA TRP A 259 6.16 -5.94 13.91
C TRP A 259 6.94 -6.09 15.21
N ALA A 260 6.69 -5.19 16.16
CA ALA A 260 7.31 -5.18 17.46
C ALA A 260 6.46 -5.90 18.48
N LEU A 261 7.07 -6.77 19.28
CA LEU A 261 6.50 -7.24 20.53
C LEU A 261 7.12 -6.42 21.67
N LEU A 262 6.29 -5.69 22.40
CA LEU A 262 6.74 -4.87 23.53
C LEU A 262 6.51 -5.54 24.89
N ASP A 263 5.59 -6.50 24.96
CA ASP A 263 5.20 -7.21 26.17
C ASP A 263 4.84 -8.66 25.81
N GLU A 264 5.27 -9.60 26.65
CA GLU A 264 5.02 -11.04 26.53
C GLU A 264 4.47 -11.67 27.82
N SER A 265 4.01 -10.84 28.77
CA SER A 265 3.52 -11.29 30.08
C SER A 265 2.13 -11.94 30.05
N GLY A 266 1.33 -11.65 29.01
CA GLY A 266 -0.03 -12.15 28.85
C GLY A 266 -0.14 -13.41 27.99
N PRO A 267 -1.32 -14.08 27.98
CA PRO A 267 -1.58 -15.24 27.12
C PRO A 267 -1.66 -14.87 25.63
N VAL A 268 -1.84 -13.58 25.31
CA VAL A 268 -1.89 -13.05 23.95
C VAL A 268 -0.73 -12.09 23.72
N ARG A 269 -0.01 -12.29 22.63
CA ARG A 269 1.07 -11.42 22.16
C ARG A 269 0.52 -10.46 21.12
N TYR A 270 0.50 -9.17 21.46
CA TYR A 270 0.07 -8.11 20.55
C TYR A 270 1.26 -7.50 19.82
N TRP A 271 1.30 -7.74 18.50
CA TRP A 271 2.31 -7.23 17.60
C TRP A 271 1.98 -5.82 17.13
N GLN A 272 2.80 -4.86 17.54
CA GLN A 272 2.64 -3.46 17.19
C GLN A 272 3.28 -3.16 15.83
N PRO A 273 2.62 -2.37 14.97
CA PRO A 273 3.18 -2.01 13.68
C PRO A 273 4.34 -1.03 13.85
N ILE A 274 5.46 -1.35 13.22
CA ILE A 274 6.53 -0.41 12.93
C ILE A 274 6.36 0.03 11.47
N SER A 275 5.96 1.28 11.28
CA SER A 275 5.78 1.87 9.96
C SER A 275 7.12 2.22 9.34
N ARG A 276 7.31 1.83 8.07
CA ARG A 276 8.54 2.07 7.32
C ARG A 276 8.24 2.57 5.91
N ASP A 277 9.28 3.09 5.28
CA ASP A 277 9.37 3.30 3.84
C ASP A 277 8.28 4.21 3.25
N HIS A 278 8.26 5.47 3.70
CA HIS A 278 7.33 6.51 3.24
C HIS A 278 7.80 7.24 1.98
N ASP A 279 8.40 6.48 1.07
CA ASP A 279 9.03 6.96 -0.16
C ASP A 279 8.01 7.44 -1.22
N GLU A 280 6.74 7.07 -1.03
CA GLU A 280 5.59 7.42 -1.87
C GLU A 280 4.58 8.33 -1.12
N ALA A 281 4.99 8.90 0.02
CA ALA A 281 4.26 9.98 0.69
C ALA A 281 4.42 11.31 -0.08
N PHE A 282 3.38 12.14 -0.03
CA PHE A 282 3.34 13.46 -0.66
C PHE A 282 3.58 13.47 -2.18
N VAL A 283 3.33 12.37 -2.90
CA VAL A 283 3.63 12.29 -4.33
C VAL A 283 2.79 13.27 -5.16
N LYS A 284 3.42 14.02 -6.08
CA LYS A 284 2.75 15.00 -6.94
C LYS A 284 2.90 14.62 -8.42
N LEU A 285 1.80 14.19 -9.02
CA LEU A 285 1.72 13.74 -10.42
C LEU A 285 0.92 14.76 -11.24
N ASP A 286 1.59 15.76 -11.79
CA ASP A 286 1.01 16.79 -12.66
C ASP A 286 1.55 16.68 -14.11
N GLY A 287 1.15 17.60 -14.99
CA GLY A 287 1.51 17.58 -16.40
C GLY A 287 0.58 16.74 -17.28
N LEU A 288 0.50 17.11 -18.56
CA LEU A 288 -0.48 16.57 -19.50
C LEU A 288 -0.42 15.04 -19.62
N ALA A 289 0.78 14.48 -19.69
CA ALA A 289 0.96 13.04 -19.88
C ALA A 289 0.42 12.24 -18.68
N LEU A 290 0.69 12.68 -17.45
CA LEU A 290 0.19 12.01 -16.25
C LEU A 290 -1.31 12.24 -16.04
N SER A 291 -1.85 13.42 -16.38
CA SER A 291 -3.30 13.66 -16.36
C SER A 291 -4.05 12.67 -17.24
N VAL A 292 -3.51 12.33 -18.41
CA VAL A 292 -4.07 11.28 -19.27
C VAL A 292 -3.86 9.89 -18.66
N ALA A 293 -2.66 9.60 -18.13
CA ALA A 293 -2.36 8.29 -17.54
C ALA A 293 -3.28 7.96 -16.35
N LYS A 294 -3.56 8.94 -15.48
CA LYS A 294 -4.48 8.83 -14.32
C LYS A 294 -5.88 8.35 -14.72
N ARG A 295 -6.34 8.67 -15.93
CA ARG A 295 -7.64 8.20 -16.44
C ARG A 295 -7.69 6.69 -16.63
N TYR A 296 -6.57 6.07 -16.98
CA TYR A 296 -6.45 4.63 -17.24
C TYR A 296 -5.96 3.87 -16.01
N TYR A 297 -5.11 4.49 -15.21
CA TYR A 297 -4.49 3.96 -14.01
C TYR A 297 -4.88 4.83 -12.81
N PRO A 298 -6.11 4.67 -12.28
CA PRO A 298 -6.62 5.53 -11.22
C PRO A 298 -5.82 5.43 -9.91
N GLN A 299 -5.01 4.38 -9.72
CA GLN A 299 -4.06 4.30 -8.61
C GLN A 299 -2.90 5.31 -8.67
N LEU A 300 -2.77 6.06 -9.76
CA LEU A 300 -1.83 7.18 -9.86
C LEU A 300 -2.41 8.41 -9.14
N THR A 301 -2.48 8.37 -7.83
CA THR A 301 -3.00 9.47 -7.01
C THR A 301 -1.94 10.54 -6.76
N SER A 302 -2.38 11.78 -6.59
CA SER A 302 -1.52 12.87 -6.12
C SER A 302 -1.93 13.32 -4.73
N PHE A 303 -0.94 13.74 -3.97
CA PHE A 303 -1.13 14.43 -2.72
C PHE A 303 -1.57 15.86 -3.01
N GLU A 304 -2.81 16.14 -2.63
CA GLU A 304 -3.48 17.42 -2.77
C GLU A 304 -4.29 17.66 -1.49
N ALA A 305 -4.75 18.89 -1.28
CA ALA A 305 -5.57 19.27 -0.12
C ALA A 305 -6.84 18.42 -0.01
N GLU A 306 -7.42 18.02 -1.14
CA GLU A 306 -8.59 17.15 -1.21
C GLU A 306 -8.19 15.68 -1.39
N PHE A 307 -8.97 14.77 -0.81
CA PHE A 307 -8.81 13.35 -1.03
C PHE A 307 -9.44 12.92 -2.36
N ASP A 308 -8.73 12.09 -3.13
CA ASP A 308 -9.31 11.40 -4.28
C ASP A 308 -10.27 10.26 -3.80
N ARG A 309 -10.69 9.40 -4.71
CA ARG A 309 -11.47 8.20 -4.39
C ARG A 309 -10.69 7.31 -3.42
N PRO A 310 -11.30 6.78 -2.36
CA PRO A 310 -10.58 6.07 -1.31
C PRO A 310 -9.79 4.85 -1.81
N LEU A 311 -10.37 4.11 -2.77
CA LEU A 311 -9.72 2.92 -3.34
C LEU A 311 -8.49 3.24 -4.20
N ASN A 312 -8.39 4.46 -4.74
CA ASN A 312 -7.26 4.83 -5.58
C ASN A 312 -5.99 4.92 -4.74
N LEU A 313 -6.05 5.69 -3.64
CA LEU A 313 -4.95 5.86 -2.70
C LEU A 313 -4.62 4.56 -1.99
N ASN A 314 -5.64 3.87 -1.49
CA ASN A 314 -5.47 2.65 -0.70
C ASN A 314 -5.37 1.37 -1.55
N TRP A 315 -5.09 1.51 -2.85
CA TRP A 315 -5.05 0.36 -3.75
C TRP A 315 -4.05 -0.67 -3.25
N HIS A 316 -2.81 -0.28 -2.93
CA HIS A 316 -1.78 -1.21 -2.47
C HIS A 316 -2.05 -1.77 -1.06
N ALA A 317 -2.72 -0.99 -0.20
CA ALA A 317 -3.02 -1.35 1.19
C ALA A 317 -4.16 -2.36 1.36
N ARG A 318 -4.99 -2.51 0.32
CA ARG A 318 -6.24 -3.28 0.36
C ARG A 318 -6.12 -4.69 0.95
N GLU A 319 -4.98 -5.34 0.79
CA GLU A 319 -4.76 -6.68 1.31
C GLU A 319 -4.59 -6.68 2.84
N VAL A 320 -3.64 -5.87 3.34
CA VAL A 320 -3.36 -5.77 4.78
C VAL A 320 -4.51 -5.12 5.53
N ASP A 321 -5.15 -4.11 4.94
CA ASP A 321 -6.29 -3.41 5.55
C ASP A 321 -7.48 -4.36 5.70
N ARG A 322 -7.80 -5.16 4.67
CA ARG A 322 -8.88 -6.15 4.75
C ARG A 322 -8.56 -7.28 5.72
N ARG A 323 -7.29 -7.70 5.81
CA ARG A 323 -6.87 -8.76 6.74
C ARG A 323 -6.93 -8.33 8.20
N PHE A 324 -6.46 -7.12 8.54
CA PHE A 324 -6.29 -6.72 9.94
C PHE A 324 -7.45 -5.86 10.48
N LEU A 325 -8.15 -5.11 9.63
CA LEU A 325 -9.18 -4.16 10.08
C LEU A 325 -10.61 -4.73 9.99
N ALA A 326 -10.75 -6.00 9.63
CA ALA A 326 -12.04 -6.70 9.55
C ALA A 326 -12.80 -6.73 10.89
N GLY A 327 -12.11 -6.62 12.02
CA GLY A 327 -12.72 -6.58 13.36
C GLY A 327 -13.21 -5.19 13.80
N VAL A 328 -12.81 -4.11 13.12
CA VAL A 328 -13.12 -2.74 13.56
C VAL A 328 -14.43 -2.27 12.96
N ASP A 329 -15.35 -1.82 13.80
CA ASP A 329 -16.62 -1.24 13.37
C ASP A 329 -16.49 0.26 12.99
N ARG A 330 -17.57 0.82 12.44
CA ARG A 330 -17.60 2.22 11.98
C ARG A 330 -17.20 3.21 13.08
N ALA A 331 -17.66 2.97 14.32
CA ALA A 331 -17.36 3.84 15.45
C ALA A 331 -15.86 3.81 15.76
N GLY A 332 -15.24 2.62 15.80
CA GLY A 332 -13.80 2.49 16.01
C GLY A 332 -12.97 3.21 14.95
N TRP A 333 -13.38 3.17 13.68
CA TRP A 333 -12.73 3.93 12.60
C TRP A 333 -12.85 5.44 12.79
N ARG A 334 -14.04 5.93 13.12
CA ARG A 334 -14.29 7.34 13.37
C ARG A 334 -13.51 7.86 14.58
N ASP A 335 -13.56 7.13 15.69
CA ASP A 335 -12.89 7.50 16.93
C ASP A 335 -11.37 7.54 16.73
N ALA A 336 -10.80 6.59 15.98
CA ALA A 336 -9.39 6.61 15.63
C ALA A 336 -9.02 7.81 14.74
N ALA A 337 -9.86 8.15 13.75
CA ALA A 337 -9.65 9.32 12.88
C ALA A 337 -9.68 10.63 13.67
N GLN A 338 -10.66 10.81 14.56
CA GLN A 338 -10.74 11.97 15.45
C GLN A 338 -9.53 12.05 16.39
N TRP A 339 -9.12 10.92 16.96
CA TRP A 339 -7.95 10.84 17.83
C TRP A 339 -6.64 11.25 17.13
N VAL A 340 -6.47 10.90 15.85
CA VAL A 340 -5.35 11.34 15.01
C VAL A 340 -5.46 12.83 14.72
N GLN A 341 -6.65 13.29 14.33
CA GLN A 341 -6.93 14.70 14.03
C GLN A 341 -6.55 15.62 15.19
N GLU A 342 -6.92 15.25 16.41
CA GLU A 342 -6.64 16.00 17.64
C GLU A 342 -5.15 16.08 17.99
N ARG A 343 -4.38 15.01 17.69
CA ARG A 343 -2.94 14.95 17.97
C ARG A 343 -2.09 15.70 16.96
N LEU A 344 -2.62 15.90 15.77
CA LEU A 344 -1.97 16.61 14.68
C LEU A 344 -2.52 18.03 14.59
N SER A 345 -2.30 18.81 15.66
CA SER A 345 -2.63 20.24 15.71
C SER A 345 -1.87 21.03 14.64
N ASP A 346 -2.30 22.27 14.40
CA ASP A 346 -1.61 23.16 13.45
C ASP A 346 -0.13 23.35 13.78
N SER A 347 0.19 23.52 15.07
CA SER A 347 1.57 23.61 15.53
C SER A 347 2.37 22.34 15.23
N VAL A 348 1.78 21.16 15.44
CA VAL A 348 2.43 19.87 15.14
C VAL A 348 2.70 19.74 13.64
N LEU A 349 1.73 20.09 12.79
CA LEU A 349 1.89 20.02 11.34
C LEU A 349 2.95 21.02 10.84
N VAL A 350 2.93 22.26 11.34
CA VAL A 350 3.95 23.28 11.02
C VAL A 350 5.34 22.81 11.47
N ASP A 351 5.47 22.31 12.69
CA ASP A 351 6.74 21.83 13.23
C ASP A 351 7.27 20.60 12.47
N ALA A 352 6.37 19.72 12.02
CA ALA A 352 6.72 18.58 11.18
C ALA A 352 7.29 19.05 9.83
N VAL A 353 6.63 20.00 9.15
CA VAL A 353 7.11 20.54 7.87
C VAL A 353 8.41 21.33 8.04
N ARG A 354 8.60 22.00 9.19
CA ARG A 354 9.87 22.68 9.55
C ARG A 354 11.04 21.75 9.80
N ARG A 355 10.85 20.42 9.82
CA ARG A 355 11.96 19.46 9.78
C ARG A 355 12.68 19.41 8.44
N LEU A 356 12.07 19.93 7.37
CA LEU A 356 12.76 20.12 6.11
C LEU A 356 13.96 21.05 6.27
N PRO A 357 15.04 20.86 5.49
CA PRO A 357 16.09 21.88 5.35
C PRO A 357 15.46 23.25 5.06
N PRO A 358 15.96 24.34 5.68
CA PRO A 358 15.38 25.68 5.51
C PRO A 358 15.23 26.10 4.04
N GLU A 359 16.18 25.68 3.20
CA GLU A 359 16.18 25.94 1.77
C GLU A 359 15.00 25.24 1.05
N LEU A 360 14.65 24.00 1.43
CA LEU A 360 13.47 23.31 0.89
C LEU A 360 12.17 23.86 1.46
N TYR A 361 12.16 24.21 2.75
CA TYR A 361 10.99 24.82 3.39
C TYR A 361 10.62 26.14 2.70
N ALA A 362 11.61 26.97 2.34
CA ALA A 362 11.39 28.23 1.64
C ALA A 362 10.70 28.04 0.26
N VAL A 363 10.94 26.91 -0.40
CA VAL A 363 10.41 26.62 -1.74
C VAL A 363 9.02 25.97 -1.69
N GLY A 364 8.79 25.01 -0.78
CA GLY A 364 7.57 24.20 -0.78
C GLY A 364 6.84 24.06 0.55
N GLY A 365 7.39 24.60 1.65
CA GLY A 365 6.91 24.36 3.00
C GLY A 365 5.50 24.90 3.26
N SER A 366 5.20 26.12 2.82
CA SER A 366 3.87 26.73 3.02
C SER A 366 2.75 25.92 2.35
N ARG A 367 2.98 25.47 1.11
CA ARG A 367 2.03 24.62 0.38
C ARG A 367 1.81 23.29 1.10
N LEU A 368 2.89 22.60 1.48
CA LEU A 368 2.80 21.30 2.14
C LEU A 368 2.06 21.40 3.49
N THR A 369 2.32 22.45 4.26
CA THR A 369 1.59 22.73 5.51
C THR A 369 0.09 22.91 5.27
N ALA A 370 -0.29 23.74 4.29
CA ALA A 370 -1.69 24.00 3.99
C ALA A 370 -2.43 22.74 3.51
N GLU A 371 -1.79 21.94 2.65
CA GLU A 371 -2.34 20.67 2.17
C GLU A 371 -2.51 19.65 3.32
N LEU A 372 -1.52 19.54 4.21
CA LEU A 372 -1.62 18.68 5.41
C LEU A 372 -2.75 19.11 6.34
N GLN A 373 -2.91 20.41 6.59
CA GLN A 373 -3.99 20.94 7.42
C GLN A 373 -5.37 20.62 6.82
N ALA A 374 -5.55 20.89 5.52
CA ALA A 374 -6.80 20.59 4.82
C ALA A 374 -7.15 19.09 4.87
N ARG A 375 -6.17 18.20 4.66
CA ARG A 375 -6.37 16.75 4.76
C ARG A 375 -6.66 16.30 6.19
N ARG A 376 -6.01 16.89 7.19
CA ARG A 376 -6.29 16.64 8.62
C ARG A 376 -7.73 17.02 8.96
N ASP A 377 -8.20 18.16 8.45
CA ASP A 377 -9.57 18.64 8.65
C ASP A 377 -10.61 17.74 7.97
N GLY A 378 -10.30 17.19 6.79
CA GLY A 378 -11.16 16.25 6.04
C GLY A 378 -10.99 14.77 6.37
N LEU A 379 -10.13 14.41 7.35
CA LEU A 379 -9.71 13.02 7.57
C LEU A 379 -10.88 12.09 7.93
N VAL A 380 -11.78 12.53 8.80
CA VAL A 380 -12.92 11.73 9.26
C VAL A 380 -13.84 11.35 8.09
N ASP A 381 -14.10 12.30 7.19
CA ASP A 381 -14.96 12.07 6.02
C ASP A 381 -14.32 11.12 5.00
N GLU A 382 -13.01 11.23 4.77
CA GLU A 382 -12.27 10.26 3.94
C GLU A 382 -12.33 8.86 4.53
N VAL A 383 -12.14 8.75 5.84
CA VAL A 383 -12.11 7.47 6.55
C VAL A 383 -13.46 6.78 6.54
N GLU A 384 -14.57 7.51 6.71
CA GLU A 384 -15.92 6.95 6.59
C GLU A 384 -16.19 6.42 5.17
N ARG A 385 -15.71 7.13 4.13
CA ARG A 385 -15.80 6.66 2.74
C ARG A 385 -14.96 5.39 2.52
N TYR A 386 -13.78 5.31 3.11
CA TYR A 386 -12.92 4.12 2.99
C TYR A 386 -13.48 2.93 3.78
N TYR A 387 -13.93 3.15 5.02
CA TYR A 387 -14.60 2.14 5.85
C TYR A 387 -15.77 1.50 5.10
N THR A 388 -16.65 2.33 4.51
CA THR A 388 -17.81 1.85 3.76
C THR A 388 -17.42 0.88 2.65
N LEU A 389 -16.29 1.14 1.97
CA LEU A 389 -15.77 0.27 0.93
C LEU A 389 -15.23 -1.07 1.47
N LEU A 390 -14.60 -1.06 2.65
CA LEU A 390 -14.08 -2.28 3.28
C LEU A 390 -15.21 -3.10 3.94
N ALA A 391 -16.23 -2.44 4.47
CA ALA A 391 -17.35 -3.06 5.18
C ALA A 391 -18.40 -3.70 4.26
N GLU A 392 -18.43 -3.34 2.96
CA GLU A 392 -19.39 -3.89 1.96
C GLU A 392 -19.26 -5.42 1.86
N GLU A 393 -18.02 -5.93 1.81
CA GLU A 393 -17.72 -7.37 1.73
C GLU A 393 -16.54 -7.68 2.65
N VAL A 394 -16.81 -8.29 3.80
CA VAL A 394 -15.83 -8.52 4.87
C VAL A 394 -15.34 -9.96 4.85
N GLU A 395 -14.04 -10.12 5.08
CA GLU A 395 -13.37 -11.41 5.22
C GLU A 395 -12.76 -11.51 6.61
N VAL A 396 -13.19 -12.52 7.35
CA VAL A 396 -12.68 -12.88 8.66
C VAL A 396 -11.91 -14.18 8.51
N HIS A 397 -10.73 -14.25 9.12
CA HIS A 397 -9.92 -15.44 9.10
C HIS A 397 -9.71 -15.94 10.51
N ALA A 398 -10.04 -17.20 10.73
CA ALA A 398 -9.61 -18.01 11.84
C ALA A 398 -8.12 -18.39 11.68
N THR A 399 -7.69 -19.46 12.35
CA THR A 399 -6.31 -19.93 12.40
C THR A 399 -6.19 -21.41 12.03
N ASP A 400 -4.97 -21.96 12.03
CA ASP A 400 -4.70 -23.39 11.84
C ASP A 400 -4.90 -24.19 13.15
N ALA A 401 -5.38 -23.55 14.23
CA ALA A 401 -5.75 -24.19 15.49
C ALA A 401 -7.26 -24.55 15.53
N ASP A 402 -7.63 -25.48 16.40
CA ASP A 402 -9.04 -25.86 16.60
C ASP A 402 -9.84 -24.73 17.25
N GLU A 403 -10.84 -24.21 16.55
CA GLU A 403 -11.62 -23.05 16.95
C GLU A 403 -13.14 -23.27 16.83
N ALA A 404 -13.89 -22.46 17.57
CA ALA A 404 -15.34 -22.45 17.52
C ALA A 404 -15.83 -21.12 16.93
N LEU A 405 -16.47 -21.22 15.76
CA LEU A 405 -17.12 -20.12 15.07
C LEU A 405 -18.62 -20.10 15.43
N GLU A 406 -19.08 -18.97 15.94
CA GLU A 406 -20.50 -18.71 16.13
C GLU A 406 -20.96 -17.53 15.27
N ILE A 407 -21.96 -17.77 14.42
CA ILE A 407 -22.63 -16.72 13.66
C ILE A 407 -24.10 -16.64 14.10
N GLU A 408 -24.49 -15.52 14.69
CA GLU A 408 -25.84 -15.29 15.20
C GLU A 408 -26.55 -14.21 14.38
N ARG A 409 -27.63 -14.60 13.68
CA ARG A 409 -28.57 -13.67 13.04
C ARG A 409 -29.57 -13.16 14.08
N LEU A 410 -29.28 -11.99 14.65
CA LEU A 410 -30.04 -11.38 15.73
C LEU A 410 -31.45 -10.97 15.27
N ASP A 411 -31.53 -10.27 14.14
CA ASP A 411 -32.77 -9.76 13.54
C ASP A 411 -32.61 -9.54 12.02
N ASP A 412 -33.48 -8.73 11.42
CA ASP A 412 -33.46 -8.42 9.98
C ASP A 412 -32.37 -7.41 9.59
N ARG A 413 -31.52 -6.99 10.52
CA ARG A 413 -30.45 -6.01 10.31
C ARG A 413 -29.09 -6.49 10.80
N PHE A 414 -29.01 -7.14 11.96
CA PHE A 414 -27.74 -7.40 12.62
C PHE A 414 -27.34 -8.88 12.59
N VAL A 415 -26.05 -9.11 12.31
CA VAL A 415 -25.40 -10.43 12.40
C VAL A 415 -24.16 -10.29 13.27
N THR A 416 -24.02 -11.14 14.28
CA THR A 416 -22.81 -11.19 15.12
C THR A 416 -21.96 -12.38 14.74
N VAL A 417 -20.66 -12.17 14.60
CA VAL A 417 -19.66 -13.22 14.39
C VAL A 417 -18.74 -13.24 15.60
N ARG A 418 -18.54 -14.42 16.19
CA ARG A 418 -17.60 -14.67 17.28
C ARG A 418 -16.71 -15.86 16.94
N ILE A 419 -15.43 -15.76 17.27
CA ILE A 419 -14.49 -16.89 17.21
C ILE A 419 -13.86 -17.06 18.59
N THR A 420 -13.98 -18.26 19.15
CA THR A 420 -13.39 -18.66 20.43
C THR A 420 -12.42 -19.80 20.23
N ALA A 421 -11.44 -19.91 21.12
CA ALA A 421 -10.45 -20.98 21.13
C ALA A 421 -10.25 -21.50 22.56
N GLU A 422 -9.84 -22.75 22.69
CA GLU A 422 -9.51 -23.32 24.01
C GLU A 422 -8.37 -22.54 24.68
N GLY A 423 -8.45 -22.33 25.99
CA GLY A 423 -7.48 -21.53 26.75
C GLY A 423 -7.75 -20.03 26.78
N PHE A 424 -8.78 -19.54 26.07
CA PHE A 424 -9.20 -18.14 26.06
C PHE A 424 -10.53 -17.98 26.81
N SER A 425 -10.58 -17.01 27.73
CA SER A 425 -11.79 -16.73 28.53
C SER A 425 -12.86 -15.91 27.78
N ALA A 426 -12.49 -15.31 26.65
CA ALA A 426 -13.35 -14.49 25.80
C ALA A 426 -13.06 -14.79 24.32
N PRO A 427 -14.01 -14.48 23.40
CA PRO A 427 -13.75 -14.54 21.97
C PRO A 427 -12.54 -13.68 21.62
N TRP A 428 -11.62 -14.25 20.85
CA TRP A 428 -10.45 -13.51 20.37
C TRP A 428 -10.81 -12.66 19.14
N PHE A 429 -11.93 -12.97 18.48
CA PHE A 429 -12.59 -12.12 17.50
C PHE A 429 -14.08 -12.00 17.82
N GLU A 430 -14.62 -10.78 17.83
CA GLU A 430 -16.05 -10.51 17.89
C GLU A 430 -16.38 -9.25 17.08
N ARG A 431 -17.36 -9.34 16.17
CA ARG A 431 -17.92 -8.17 15.49
C ARG A 431 -19.41 -8.33 15.23
N ARG A 432 -20.18 -7.27 15.51
CA ARG A 432 -21.57 -7.12 15.08
C ARG A 432 -21.62 -6.34 13.77
N PHE A 433 -22.11 -6.97 12.71
CA PHE A 433 -22.30 -6.41 11.39
C PHE A 433 -23.71 -5.86 11.22
N ASP A 434 -23.82 -4.75 10.47
CA ASP A 434 -25.08 -4.09 10.12
C ASP A 434 -25.35 -4.26 8.62
N ALA A 435 -26.49 -4.84 8.26
CA ALA A 435 -26.89 -5.09 6.87
C ALA A 435 -27.06 -3.81 6.03
N ARG A 436 -27.05 -2.62 6.65
CA ARG A 436 -27.02 -1.33 5.94
C ARG A 436 -25.66 -1.01 5.32
N GLU A 437 -24.60 -1.64 5.79
CA GLU A 437 -23.23 -1.40 5.33
C GLU A 437 -22.52 -2.67 4.86
N THR A 438 -22.97 -3.85 5.27
CA THR A 438 -22.37 -5.13 4.90
C THR A 438 -23.32 -5.97 4.05
N GLU A 439 -22.88 -6.35 2.86
CA GLU A 439 -23.61 -7.26 1.95
C GLU A 439 -23.18 -8.72 2.12
N GLU A 440 -21.93 -8.97 2.49
CA GLU A 440 -21.35 -10.31 2.56
C GLU A 440 -20.31 -10.43 3.67
N ILE A 441 -20.39 -11.53 4.43
CA ILE A 441 -19.39 -11.95 5.41
C ILE A 441 -18.84 -13.29 4.94
N ARG A 442 -17.52 -13.35 4.80
CA ARG A 442 -16.75 -14.56 4.50
C ARG A 442 -15.94 -14.92 5.73
N VAL A 443 -16.03 -16.16 6.18
CA VAL A 443 -15.22 -16.67 7.30
C VAL A 443 -14.40 -17.85 6.80
N ALA A 444 -13.08 -17.73 6.84
CA ALA A 444 -12.14 -18.80 6.51
C ALA A 444 -11.62 -19.46 7.78
N LEU A 445 -11.93 -20.76 7.93
CA LEU A 445 -11.60 -21.58 9.11
C LEU A 445 -10.18 -22.15 9.06
N TRP A 446 -9.66 -22.43 7.85
CA TRP A 446 -8.29 -22.86 7.60
C TRP A 446 -7.97 -24.31 8.00
N GLY A 447 -7.14 -24.52 9.03
CA GLY A 447 -6.41 -25.78 9.24
C GLY A 447 -6.92 -26.63 10.40
N GLY A 448 -7.57 -26.02 11.39
CA GLY A 448 -8.02 -26.67 12.61
C GLY A 448 -9.22 -27.58 12.40
N ASP A 449 -9.46 -28.51 13.34
CA ASP A 449 -10.68 -29.32 13.38
C ASP A 449 -11.83 -28.46 13.98
N ASP A 450 -12.39 -27.57 13.16
CA ASP A 450 -13.22 -26.45 13.64
C ASP A 450 -14.68 -26.81 13.88
N ARG A 451 -15.34 -26.04 14.76
CA ARG A 451 -16.79 -26.13 14.99
C ARG A 451 -17.48 -24.83 14.61
N ALA A 452 -18.26 -24.85 13.54
CA ALA A 452 -19.03 -23.68 13.12
C ALA A 452 -20.54 -23.88 13.37
N ILE A 453 -21.15 -22.94 14.09
CA ILE A 453 -22.59 -22.89 14.33
C ILE A 453 -23.17 -21.59 13.80
N ILE A 454 -24.08 -21.70 12.83
CA ILE A 454 -24.88 -20.60 12.32
C ILE A 454 -26.29 -20.75 12.91
N ARG A 455 -26.77 -19.73 13.62
CA ARG A 455 -28.06 -19.77 14.32
C ARG A 455 -28.79 -18.44 14.27
N GLY A 456 -30.03 -18.45 14.76
CA GLY A 456 -30.89 -17.27 14.83
C GLY A 456 -32.01 -17.27 13.78
N GLY A 457 -33.08 -16.54 14.08
CA GLY A 457 -34.28 -16.42 13.24
C GLY A 457 -34.31 -15.17 12.37
N GLY A 458 -33.37 -14.24 12.55
CA GLY A 458 -33.30 -12.99 11.80
C GLY A 458 -33.05 -13.20 10.30
N ARG A 459 -33.63 -12.34 9.45
CA ARG A 459 -33.55 -12.44 7.98
C ARG A 459 -32.66 -11.37 7.35
N ALA A 460 -31.66 -10.88 8.09
CA ALA A 460 -30.71 -9.89 7.58
C ALA A 460 -30.17 -10.32 6.20
N PRO A 461 -30.21 -9.44 5.17
CA PRO A 461 -29.87 -9.81 3.79
C PRO A 461 -28.37 -10.03 3.54
N ILE A 462 -27.57 -10.18 4.61
CA ILE A 462 -26.13 -10.45 4.55
C ILE A 462 -25.91 -11.88 4.06
N ARG A 463 -25.15 -12.02 2.97
CA ARG A 463 -24.67 -13.32 2.47
C ARG A 463 -23.59 -13.85 3.42
N LEU A 464 -23.72 -15.11 3.84
CA LEU A 464 -22.73 -15.78 4.69
C LEU A 464 -22.01 -16.86 3.88
N ARG A 465 -20.69 -16.81 3.88
CA ARG A 465 -19.83 -17.85 3.31
C ARG A 465 -18.91 -18.37 4.41
N VAL A 466 -18.99 -19.66 4.72
CA VAL A 466 -18.06 -20.32 5.65
C VAL A 466 -17.19 -21.26 4.82
N ILE A 467 -15.87 -21.08 4.90
CA ILE A 467 -14.86 -21.86 4.18
C ILE A 467 -14.15 -22.74 5.20
N GLY A 468 -14.44 -24.05 5.17
CA GLY A 468 -13.90 -25.04 6.12
C GLY A 468 -12.39 -25.17 6.05
N GLY A 469 -11.85 -25.29 4.84
CA GLY A 469 -10.39 -25.40 4.65
C GLY A 469 -9.94 -26.86 4.61
N ARG A 470 -8.93 -27.22 5.42
CA ARG A 470 -8.24 -28.52 5.39
C ARG A 470 -8.53 -29.41 6.60
N GLY A 471 -9.06 -28.85 7.69
CA GLY A 471 -9.40 -29.61 8.90
C GLY A 471 -10.68 -30.45 8.75
N ARG A 472 -10.97 -31.25 9.79
CA ARG A 472 -12.18 -32.08 9.86
C ARG A 472 -13.25 -31.34 10.65
N ASP A 473 -13.99 -30.50 9.94
CA ASP A 473 -14.88 -29.55 10.58
C ASP A 473 -16.23 -30.15 10.97
N VAL A 474 -16.91 -29.50 11.90
CA VAL A 474 -18.33 -29.68 12.17
C VAL A 474 -19.06 -28.38 11.83
N LEU A 475 -19.68 -28.33 10.65
CA LEU A 475 -20.40 -27.14 10.17
C LEU A 475 -21.91 -27.34 10.30
N THR A 476 -22.54 -26.56 11.18
CA THR A 476 -23.97 -26.63 11.46
C THR A 476 -24.66 -25.31 11.13
N ASP A 477 -25.60 -25.34 10.19
CA ASP A 477 -26.54 -24.27 9.94
C ASP A 477 -27.92 -24.63 10.49
N SER A 478 -28.24 -24.05 11.64
CA SER A 478 -29.55 -24.15 12.29
C SER A 478 -30.43 -22.91 12.03
N SER A 479 -29.98 -21.99 11.17
CA SER A 479 -30.72 -20.78 10.88
C SER A 479 -31.89 -21.05 9.93
N ALA A 480 -32.99 -20.33 10.12
CA ALA A 480 -34.16 -20.42 9.24
C ALA A 480 -34.03 -19.55 7.97
N ALA A 481 -32.92 -18.80 7.84
CA ALA A 481 -32.71 -17.80 6.82
C ALA A 481 -31.91 -18.35 5.63
N GLY A 482 -32.21 -17.89 4.42
CA GLY A 482 -31.41 -18.18 3.23
C GLY A 482 -30.10 -17.37 3.18
N GLY A 483 -29.27 -17.66 2.18
CA GLY A 483 -28.05 -16.89 1.91
C GLY A 483 -26.81 -17.38 2.65
N VAL A 484 -26.85 -18.59 3.20
CA VAL A 484 -25.68 -19.30 3.75
C VAL A 484 -25.10 -20.24 2.68
N THR A 485 -23.79 -20.18 2.47
CA THR A 485 -23.05 -21.16 1.67
C THR A 485 -21.89 -21.72 2.49
N LEU A 486 -21.85 -23.04 2.60
CA LEU A 486 -20.74 -23.78 3.22
C LEU A 486 -19.82 -24.30 2.11
N TYR A 487 -18.54 -23.99 2.21
CA TYR A 487 -17.50 -24.45 1.30
C TYR A 487 -16.63 -25.46 2.03
N ASP A 488 -16.66 -26.70 1.56
CA ASP A 488 -15.86 -27.77 2.12
C ASP A 488 -15.54 -28.79 1.03
N ALA A 489 -14.28 -28.78 0.60
CA ALA A 489 -13.81 -29.70 -0.44
C ALA A 489 -13.44 -31.09 0.12
N GLY A 490 -13.36 -31.23 1.45
CA GLY A 490 -13.10 -32.48 2.14
C GLY A 490 -14.33 -33.38 2.20
N ASN A 491 -14.10 -34.67 2.46
CA ASN A 491 -15.15 -35.67 2.71
C ASN A 491 -15.21 -36.12 4.18
N GLU A 492 -14.36 -35.56 5.05
CA GLU A 492 -14.21 -35.99 6.44
C GLU A 492 -15.02 -35.12 7.43
N SER A 493 -15.43 -33.92 7.03
CA SER A 493 -16.20 -33.00 7.88
C SER A 493 -17.66 -33.42 8.04
N ALA A 494 -18.23 -33.15 9.21
CA ALA A 494 -19.64 -33.35 9.49
C ALA A 494 -20.44 -32.08 9.14
N LEU A 495 -21.47 -32.23 8.30
CA LEU A 495 -22.27 -31.11 7.82
C LEU A 495 -23.75 -31.29 8.21
N VAL A 496 -24.29 -30.32 8.94
CA VAL A 496 -25.73 -30.22 9.22
C VAL A 496 -26.24 -28.96 8.52
N ALA A 497 -26.82 -29.14 7.33
CA ALA A 497 -27.35 -28.05 6.52
C ALA A 497 -28.80 -27.72 6.90
N GLY A 498 -29.10 -26.43 7.03
CA GLY A 498 -30.46 -25.92 7.14
C GLY A 498 -31.21 -25.99 5.80
N PRO A 499 -32.53 -25.69 5.77
CA PRO A 499 -33.36 -25.88 4.58
C PRO A 499 -32.93 -25.07 3.35
N ALA A 500 -32.24 -23.94 3.54
CA ALA A 500 -31.83 -23.02 2.49
C ALA A 500 -30.29 -22.88 2.34
N THR A 501 -29.53 -23.71 3.05
CA THR A 501 -28.06 -23.72 3.01
C THR A 501 -27.58 -24.29 1.68
N ARG A 502 -26.64 -23.61 1.03
CA ARG A 502 -25.94 -24.15 -0.15
C ARG A 502 -24.65 -24.83 0.29
N LEU A 503 -24.34 -25.97 -0.31
CA LEU A 503 -23.09 -26.68 -0.10
C LEU A 503 -22.28 -26.67 -1.39
N ASP A 504 -21.02 -26.22 -1.30
CA ASP A 504 -20.05 -26.26 -2.40
C ASP A 504 -18.85 -27.13 -2.00
N ARG A 505 -18.70 -28.27 -2.68
CA ARG A 505 -17.60 -29.23 -2.47
C ARG A 505 -16.47 -29.11 -3.49
N ARG A 506 -16.48 -28.07 -4.33
CA ARG A 506 -15.43 -27.88 -5.33
C ARG A 506 -14.16 -27.43 -4.62
N SER A 507 -13.07 -28.15 -4.87
CA SER A 507 -11.74 -27.67 -4.51
C SER A 507 -11.46 -26.36 -5.24
N TYR A 508 -10.95 -25.38 -4.50
CA TYR A 508 -10.47 -24.13 -5.04
C TYR A 508 -9.02 -23.96 -4.61
N PRO A 509 -8.08 -23.79 -5.56
CA PRO A 509 -6.69 -23.57 -5.19
C PRO A 509 -6.57 -22.23 -4.48
N GLU A 510 -6.16 -22.26 -3.21
CA GLU A 510 -5.87 -21.04 -2.49
C GLU A 510 -4.71 -20.29 -3.16
N TRP A 511 -4.83 -18.97 -3.20
CA TRP A 511 -3.81 -18.16 -3.83
C TRP A 511 -2.54 -18.18 -2.99
N ILE A 512 -1.44 -18.61 -3.61
CA ILE A 512 -0.10 -18.51 -3.04
C ILE A 512 0.56 -17.30 -3.69
N GLY A 513 0.86 -16.28 -2.88
CA GLY A 513 1.57 -15.10 -3.33
C GLY A 513 2.94 -15.45 -3.92
N SER A 514 3.38 -14.65 -4.89
CA SER A 514 4.73 -14.71 -5.43
C SER A 514 5.21 -13.32 -5.78
N ASP A 515 6.51 -13.16 -6.06
CA ASP A 515 7.07 -11.89 -6.52
C ASP A 515 6.38 -11.33 -7.76
N THR A 516 5.86 -12.22 -8.63
CA THR A 516 5.19 -11.83 -9.89
C THR A 516 3.68 -11.63 -9.75
N ALA A 517 3.08 -12.20 -8.72
CA ALA A 517 1.68 -12.07 -8.37
C ALA A 517 1.62 -11.79 -6.87
N ARG A 518 1.91 -10.53 -6.51
CA ARG A 518 2.02 -10.05 -5.12
C ARG A 518 0.67 -9.93 -4.42
N TYR A 519 -0.42 -9.77 -5.17
CA TYR A 519 -1.76 -9.60 -4.61
C TYR A 519 -2.71 -10.71 -5.05
N PRO A 520 -3.66 -11.12 -4.19
CA PRO A 520 -4.68 -12.08 -4.59
C PRO A 520 -5.54 -11.53 -5.73
N PRO A 521 -6.07 -12.42 -6.60
CA PRO A 521 -7.09 -12.04 -7.58
C PRO A 521 -8.21 -11.28 -6.89
N ARG A 522 -8.61 -10.15 -7.49
CA ARG A 522 -9.67 -9.34 -6.89
C ARG A 522 -11.01 -10.06 -7.04
N ASP A 523 -11.64 -10.33 -5.92
CA ASP A 523 -12.92 -11.04 -5.85
C ASP A 523 -13.99 -10.24 -5.08
N TRP A 524 -13.78 -8.92 -4.98
CA TRP A 524 -14.64 -8.02 -4.21
C TRP A 524 -14.84 -6.65 -4.84
N GLY A 525 -15.98 -6.04 -4.54
CA GLY A 525 -16.37 -4.71 -4.98
C GLY A 525 -16.56 -4.55 -6.49
N ARG A 526 -16.49 -3.30 -6.96
CA ARG A 526 -16.78 -2.93 -8.35
C ARG A 526 -15.89 -1.80 -8.87
N TRP A 527 -15.83 -1.68 -10.18
CA TRP A 527 -15.20 -0.57 -10.89
C TRP A 527 -16.10 -0.06 -12.01
N ILE A 528 -16.20 1.26 -12.11
CA ILE A 528 -16.84 1.94 -13.24
C ILE A 528 -15.78 2.84 -13.88
N ARG A 529 -15.47 2.57 -15.14
CA ARG A 529 -14.44 3.29 -15.88
C ARG A 529 -14.95 3.71 -17.26
N PRO A 530 -14.79 4.98 -17.62
CA PRO A 530 -14.99 5.43 -18.98
C PRO A 530 -13.87 4.89 -19.88
N ARG A 531 -14.23 4.51 -21.11
CA ARG A 531 -13.33 3.96 -22.11
C ARG A 531 -13.51 4.67 -23.45
N PRO A 532 -12.73 5.72 -23.72
CA PRO A 532 -12.64 6.27 -25.07
C PRO A 532 -11.94 5.27 -25.98
N PHE A 533 -12.27 5.27 -27.27
CA PHE A 533 -11.58 4.48 -28.28
C PHE A 533 -11.59 5.19 -29.62
N VAL A 534 -10.56 4.91 -30.41
CA VAL A 534 -10.42 5.37 -31.79
C VAL A 534 -10.14 4.15 -32.65
N ARG A 535 -10.87 4.00 -33.76
CA ARG A 535 -10.62 2.96 -34.76
C ARG A 535 -10.56 3.60 -36.14
N ALA A 536 -9.72 3.06 -37.01
CA ALA A 536 -9.68 3.43 -38.41
C ALA A 536 -9.88 2.17 -39.26
N GLY A 537 -10.62 2.29 -40.36
CA GLY A 537 -10.86 1.19 -41.29
C GLY A 537 -11.30 1.69 -42.66
N PRO A 538 -11.06 0.92 -43.73
CA PRO A 538 -11.39 1.32 -45.10
C PRO A 538 -12.89 1.55 -45.29
N ASP A 539 -13.75 0.80 -44.58
CA ASP A 539 -15.21 0.86 -44.76
C ASP A 539 -15.90 1.97 -43.96
N PHE A 540 -15.21 2.60 -43.02
CA PHE A 540 -15.83 3.55 -42.07
C PHE A 540 -14.97 4.77 -41.74
N GLY A 541 -13.86 4.93 -42.42
CA GLY A 541 -12.89 6.00 -42.16
C GLY A 541 -12.42 6.00 -40.71
N LEU A 542 -12.46 7.18 -40.07
CA LEU A 542 -12.13 7.36 -38.67
C LEU A 542 -13.38 7.26 -37.80
N LEU A 543 -13.39 6.30 -36.88
CA LEU A 543 -14.43 6.07 -35.90
C LEU A 543 -13.96 6.59 -34.53
N LEU A 544 -14.65 7.60 -34.01
CA LEU A 544 -14.42 8.15 -32.67
C LEU A 544 -15.54 7.69 -31.76
N GLY A 545 -15.18 7.06 -30.65
CA GLY A 545 -16.16 6.50 -29.72
C GLY A 545 -15.75 6.59 -28.27
N GLY A 546 -16.74 6.38 -27.42
CA GLY A 546 -16.58 6.37 -25.99
C GLY A 546 -17.67 5.55 -25.32
N GLY A 547 -17.40 5.09 -24.11
CA GLY A 547 -18.36 4.32 -23.37
C GLY A 547 -18.02 4.25 -21.90
N VAL A 548 -18.88 3.56 -21.15
CA VAL A 548 -18.70 3.27 -19.73
C VAL A 548 -18.66 1.76 -19.56
N GLN A 549 -17.60 1.28 -18.94
CA GLN A 549 -17.44 -0.11 -18.55
C GLN A 549 -17.64 -0.25 -17.04
N ARG A 550 -18.52 -1.15 -16.63
CA ARG A 550 -18.76 -1.56 -15.25
C ARG A 550 -18.31 -3.00 -15.06
N THR A 551 -17.27 -3.18 -14.26
CA THR A 551 -16.78 -4.50 -13.84
C THR A 551 -17.19 -4.73 -12.38
N ARG A 552 -17.86 -5.84 -12.08
CA ARG A 552 -18.15 -6.30 -10.71
C ARG A 552 -17.31 -7.54 -10.44
N TYR A 553 -16.62 -7.57 -9.32
CA TYR A 553 -15.88 -8.73 -8.85
C TYR A 553 -16.77 -9.56 -7.92
N GLY A 554 -16.39 -10.81 -7.66
CA GLY A 554 -17.13 -11.66 -6.73
C GLY A 554 -16.30 -12.85 -6.28
N PHE A 555 -16.64 -13.40 -5.12
CA PHE A 555 -15.91 -14.47 -4.46
C PHE A 555 -15.55 -15.60 -5.42
N ARG A 556 -14.25 -15.93 -5.53
CA ARG A 556 -13.73 -16.99 -6.40
C ARG A 556 -14.11 -16.88 -7.90
N LYS A 557 -14.44 -15.67 -8.38
CA LYS A 557 -14.73 -15.38 -9.80
C LYS A 557 -13.62 -14.56 -10.45
N ASP A 558 -12.54 -15.24 -10.84
CA ASP A 558 -11.43 -14.64 -11.60
C ASP A 558 -11.71 -14.67 -13.12
N PRO A 559 -11.61 -13.55 -13.86
CA PRO A 559 -11.14 -12.22 -13.46
C PRO A 559 -12.22 -11.29 -12.90
N TYR A 560 -13.50 -11.62 -13.06
CA TYR A 560 -14.63 -10.84 -12.55
C TYR A 560 -15.92 -11.67 -12.51
N ALA A 561 -16.91 -11.21 -11.75
CA ALA A 561 -18.25 -11.76 -11.73
C ALA A 561 -19.11 -11.26 -12.90
N SER A 562 -18.96 -9.99 -13.27
CA SER A 562 -19.55 -9.45 -14.49
C SER A 562 -18.74 -8.29 -15.06
N ASP A 563 -18.76 -8.16 -16.39
CA ASP A 563 -18.17 -7.04 -17.11
C ASP A 563 -19.15 -6.54 -18.17
N ILE A 564 -19.66 -5.33 -17.98
CA ILE A 564 -20.67 -4.71 -18.83
C ILE A 564 -20.06 -3.46 -19.45
N TRP A 565 -20.08 -3.35 -20.78
CA TRP A 565 -19.61 -2.18 -21.50
C TRP A 565 -20.71 -1.61 -22.37
N VAL A 566 -21.09 -0.36 -22.10
CA VAL A 566 -22.01 0.42 -22.95
C VAL A 566 -21.18 1.46 -23.68
N ARG A 567 -21.23 1.48 -25.01
CA ARG A 567 -20.42 2.37 -25.85
C ARG A 567 -21.21 2.95 -27.01
N GLY A 568 -20.83 4.15 -27.42
CA GLY A 568 -21.30 4.78 -28.64
C GLY A 568 -20.12 5.30 -29.48
N ALA A 569 -20.31 5.41 -30.79
CA ALA A 569 -19.30 5.96 -31.70
C ALA A 569 -19.95 6.63 -32.92
N ILE A 570 -19.20 7.54 -33.55
CA ILE A 570 -19.58 8.24 -34.78
C ILE A 570 -18.45 8.07 -35.80
N ALA A 571 -18.80 7.67 -37.03
CA ALA A 571 -17.88 7.60 -38.15
C ALA A 571 -17.80 8.97 -38.85
N LEU A 572 -16.59 9.52 -38.99
CA LEU A 572 -16.40 10.86 -39.56
C LEU A 572 -16.57 10.92 -41.09
N GLY A 573 -16.41 9.78 -41.79
CA GLY A 573 -16.52 9.74 -43.25
C GLY A 573 -17.96 9.79 -43.76
N ASP A 574 -18.84 9.00 -43.14
CA ASP A 574 -20.19 8.72 -43.66
C ASP A 574 -21.32 9.15 -42.70
N GLY A 575 -20.97 9.71 -41.53
CA GLY A 575 -21.95 10.28 -40.59
C GLY A 575 -22.83 9.29 -39.83
N TRP A 576 -22.59 7.97 -39.97
CA TRP A 576 -23.34 6.96 -39.21
C TRP A 576 -22.82 6.83 -37.77
N GLY A 577 -23.74 6.50 -36.86
CA GLY A 577 -23.46 6.26 -35.45
C GLY A 577 -23.73 4.82 -35.03
N LEU A 578 -23.02 4.33 -34.03
CA LEU A 578 -23.26 3.05 -33.37
C LEU A 578 -23.51 3.28 -31.89
N VAL A 579 -24.44 2.52 -31.33
CA VAL A 579 -24.54 2.28 -29.88
C VAL A 579 -24.53 0.78 -29.68
N GLU A 580 -23.69 0.31 -28.76
CA GLU A 580 -23.51 -1.11 -28.47
C GLU A 580 -23.43 -1.31 -26.95
N ALA A 581 -24.05 -2.39 -26.48
CA ALA A 581 -23.90 -2.86 -25.11
C ALA A 581 -23.42 -4.32 -25.15
N THR A 582 -22.30 -4.60 -24.49
CA THR A 582 -21.76 -5.95 -24.31
C THR A 582 -21.81 -6.32 -22.84
N ALA A 583 -22.18 -7.55 -22.51
CA ALA A 583 -22.20 -8.05 -21.13
C ALA A 583 -21.62 -9.47 -21.08
N ASP A 584 -20.60 -9.67 -20.24
CA ASP A 584 -20.10 -10.97 -19.82
C ASP A 584 -20.52 -11.21 -18.36
N LEU A 585 -21.20 -12.32 -18.09
CA LEU A 585 -21.80 -12.64 -16.79
C LEU A 585 -21.38 -14.04 -16.35
N ARG A 586 -20.71 -14.16 -15.21
CA ARG A 586 -20.33 -15.45 -14.60
C ARG A 586 -21.27 -15.79 -13.46
N ARG A 587 -22.09 -16.83 -13.65
CA ARG A 587 -22.98 -17.36 -12.62
C ARG A 587 -22.26 -18.45 -11.82
N GLU A 588 -22.65 -18.60 -10.55
CA GLU A 588 -22.13 -19.66 -9.66
C GLU A 588 -22.67 -21.04 -10.03
#